data_AF-A0A967N9G7-F1
#
_entry.id   AF-A0A967N9G7-F1
#
_cell.length_a   1.000
_cell.length_b   1.000
_cell.length_c   1.000
_cell.angle_alpha   90.00
_cell.angle_beta   90.00
_cell.angle_gamma   90.00
#
_symmetry.space_group_name_H-M   'P 1'
#
loop_
_entity.id
_entity.type
_entity.pdbx_description
1 polymer ?
#
loop_
_entity_poly.entity_id
_entity_poly.type
_entity_poly.pdbx_seq_one_letter_code
_entity_poly.pdbx_strand_id
1 'polypeptide(L)' 'MLKRAGILAGWALILLGVLSVGTYAWGVIDVLGEADRSWIFWGLVFFFLGLYLVRAGIGILDGVGASLPWW' A
#
# COMPACT_ATOMS: atom_id res chain seq x y z
N MET A 1 -16.78 -13.66 -14.95
CA MET A 1 -16.33 -13.85 -13.56
C MET A 1 -14.94 -13.25 -13.32
N LEU A 2 -13.96 -13.50 -14.20
CA LEU A 2 -12.57 -13.01 -14.08
C LEU A 2 -12.43 -11.49 -13.82
N LYS A 3 -13.22 -10.65 -14.51
CA LYS A 3 -13.18 -9.18 -14.34
C LYS A 3 -13.54 -8.72 -12.93
N ARG A 4 -14.57 -9.30 -12.31
CA ARG A 4 -14.99 -8.93 -10.94
C ARG A 4 -13.95 -9.35 -9.91
N ALA A 5 -13.35 -10.54 -10.09
CA ALA A 5 -12.27 -11.01 -9.24
C ALA A 5 -11.04 -10.09 -9.33
N GLY A 6 -10.66 -9.66 -10.54
CA GLY A 6 -9.56 -8.71 -10.72
C GLY A 6 -9.81 -7.34 -10.08
N ILE A 7 -11.03 -6.81 -10.17
CA ILE A 7 -11.40 -5.55 -9.50
C ILE A 7 -11.25 -5.69 -7.98
N LEU A 8 -11.79 -6.76 -7.38
CA LEU A 8 -11.69 -6.99 -5.94
C LEU A 8 -10.23 -7.18 -5.48
N ALA A 9 -9.44 -7.95 -6.23
CA ALA A 9 -8.03 -8.16 -5.95
C ALA A 9 -7.22 -6.85 -6.05
N GLY A 10 -7.46 -6.04 -7.08
CA GLY A 10 -6.80 -4.75 -7.25
C GLY A 10 -7.07 -3.80 -6.08
N TRP A 11 -8.32 -3.65 -5.67
CA TRP A 11 -8.69 -2.84 -4.51
C TRP A 11 -8.16 -3.39 -3.19
N ALA A 12 -8.17 -4.72 -3.01
CA ALA A 12 -7.61 -5.34 -1.81
C ALA A 12 -6.10 -5.05 -1.67
N LEU A 13 -5.34 -5.12 -2.78
CA LEU A 13 -3.92 -4.78 -2.77
C LEU A 13 -3.67 -3.29 -2.50
N ILE A 14 -4.48 -2.39 -3.09
CA ILE A 14 -4.37 -0.95 -2.81
C ILE A 14 -4.64 -0.69 -1.32
N LEU A 15 -5.70 -1.25 -0.76
CA LEU A 15 -6.04 -1.09 0.66
C LEU A 15 -4.94 -1.63 1.56
N LEU A 16 -4.43 -2.84 1.28
CA LEU A 16 -3.32 -3.42 2.04
C LEU A 16 -2.06 -2.56 1.94
N GLY A 17 -1.80 -1.99 0.76
CA GLY A 17 -0.66 -1.13 0.53
C GLY A 17 -0.75 0.18 1.32
N VAL A 18 -1.91 0.83 1.30
CA VAL A 18 -2.20 2.04 2.09
C VAL A 18 -2.10 1.74 3.60
N LEU A 19 -2.63 0.61 4.06
CA LEU A 19 -2.51 0.19 5.45
C LEU A 19 -1.05 -0.03 5.86
N SER A 20 -0.25 -0.67 5.01
CA SER A 20 1.18 -0.89 5.27
C SER A 20 1.96 0.42 5.39
N VAL A 21 1.71 1.39 4.51
CA VAL A 21 2.27 2.75 4.61
C VAL A 21 1.77 3.47 5.86
N GLY A 22 0.49 3.33 6.19
CA GLY A 22 -0.10 3.88 7.42
C GLY A 22 0.55 3.32 8.68
N THR A 23 0.81 2.01 8.75
CA THR A 23 1.51 1.36 9.87
C THR A 23 2.92 1.91 10.04
N TYR A 24 3.65 2.11 8.93
CA TYR A 24 4.96 2.75 8.99
C TYR A 24 4.87 4.18 9.55
N ALA A 25 4.00 5.01 8.96
CA ALA A 25 3.82 6.40 9.39
C ALA A 25 3.43 6.50 10.86
N TRP A 26 2.47 5.67 11.31
CA TRP A 26 2.05 5.59 12.70
C TRP A 26 3.21 5.20 13.62
N GLY A 27 3.94 4.14 13.27
CA GLY A 27 5.06 3.69 14.07
C GLY A 27 6.17 4.75 14.17
N VAL A 28 6.45 5.48 13.08
CA VAL A 28 7.41 6.60 13.12
C VAL A 28 6.94 7.68 14.09
N ILE A 29 5.65 8.06 14.02
CA ILE A 29 5.06 9.07 14.92
C ILE A 29 5.17 8.65 16.39
N ASP A 30 4.89 7.38 16.69
CA ASP A 30 4.91 6.82 18.04
C ASP A 30 6.30 6.89 18.68
N VAL A 31 7.37 6.72 17.88
CA VAL A 31 8.76 6.77 18.37
C VAL A 31 9.41 8.16 18.24
N LEU A 32 8.68 9.23 17.87
CA LEU A 32 9.29 10.56 17.70
C LEU A 32 9.83 11.15 19.02
N GLY A 33 9.21 10.83 20.15
CA GLY A 33 9.63 11.34 21.47
C GLY A 33 10.96 10.77 21.94
N GLU A 34 11.23 9.51 21.60
CA GLU A 34 12.48 8.79 21.84
C GLU A 34 12.87 8.10 20.54
N ALA A 35 13.50 8.85 19.63
CA ALA A 35 13.74 8.42 18.24
C ALA A 35 14.49 7.08 18.15
N ASP A 36 13.72 5.98 18.11
CA ASP A 36 14.23 4.64 17.87
C ASP A 36 14.56 4.49 16.38
N ARG A 37 15.83 4.72 16.07
CA ARG A 37 16.36 4.60 14.71
C ARG A 37 16.23 3.18 14.16
N SER A 38 16.18 2.16 15.02
CA SER A 38 15.99 0.77 14.61
C SER A 38 14.58 0.60 14.05
N TRP A 39 13.57 1.07 14.78
CA TRP A 39 12.18 1.03 14.30
C TRP A 39 11.99 1.80 13.00
N ILE A 40 12.54 3.01 12.90
CA ILE A 40 12.46 3.83 11.67
C ILE A 40 13.07 3.09 10.47
N PHE A 41 14.22 2.42 10.66
CA PHE A 41 14.89 1.69 9.61
C PHE A 41 14.16 0.41 9.20
N TRP A 42 13.82 -0.47 10.16
CA TRP A 42 13.13 -1.72 9.85
C TRP A 42 11.68 -1.50 9.39
N GLY A 43 11.06 -0.43 9.87
CA GLY A 43 9.73 0.01 9.45
C GLY A 43 9.66 0.39 7.97
N LEU A 44 10.77 0.83 7.35
CA LEU A 44 10.81 1.17 5.91
C LEU A 44 10.39 0.00 5.03
N VAL A 45 10.56 -1.24 5.48
CA VAL A 45 10.08 -2.43 4.74
C VAL A 45 8.57 -2.35 4.53
N PHE A 46 7.80 -1.93 5.54
CA PHE A 46 6.35 -1.75 5.41
C PHE A 46 6.01 -0.59 4.46
N PHE A 47 6.81 0.48 4.45
CA PHE A 47 6.62 1.58 3.51
C PHE A 47 6.81 1.12 2.06
N PHE A 48 7.95 0.50 1.74
CA PHE A 48 8.24 0.03 0.38
C PHE A 48 7.29 -1.09 -0.06
N LEU A 49 6.94 -2.02 0.84
CA LEU A 49 5.92 -3.02 0.58
C LEU A 49 4.58 -2.36 0.26
N GLY A 50 4.20 -1.34 1.02
CA GLY A 50 2.95 -0.61 0.81
C GLY A 50 2.89 0.05 -0.57
N LEU A 51 3.96 0.75 -0.96
CA LEU A 51 4.07 1.36 -2.29
C LEU A 51 4.00 0.31 -3.42
N TYR A 52 4.68 -0.83 -3.24
CA TYR A 52 4.65 -1.92 -4.19
C TYR A 52 3.23 -2.50 -4.36
N LEU A 53 2.52 -2.73 -3.25
CA LEU A 53 1.15 -3.25 -3.26
C LEU A 53 0.17 -2.28 -3.92
N VAL A 54 0.29 -0.97 -3.64
CA VAL A 54 -0.51 0.05 -4.33
C VAL A 54 -0.26 -0.01 -5.84
N ARG A 55 1.02 -0.02 -6.26
CA ARG A 55 1.37 -0.06 -7.69
C ARG A 55 0.89 -1.34 -8.38
N ALA A 56 1.00 -2.48 -7.70
CA ALA A 56 0.52 -3.77 -8.19
C ALA A 56 -1.01 -3.77 -8.32
N GLY A 57 -1.73 -3.27 -7.32
CA GLY A 57 -3.19 -3.17 -7.35
C GLY A 57 -3.69 -2.28 -8.49
N ILE A 58 -3.05 -1.12 -8.72
CA ILE A 58 -3.34 -0.26 -9.88
C ILE A 58 -3.11 -1.03 -11.18
N GLY A 59 -1.98 -1.73 -11.32
CA GLY A 59 -1.68 -2.52 -12.52
C GLY A 59 -2.72 -3.61 -12.81
N ILE A 60 -3.28 -4.23 -11.77
CA ILE A 60 -4.39 -5.19 -11.92
C ILE A 60 -5.65 -4.47 -12.41
N LEU A 61 -6.01 -3.34 -11.82
CA LEU A 61 -7.20 -2.57 -12.21
C LEU A 61 -7.12 -2.09 -13.68
N ASP A 62 -5.94 -1.60 -14.10
CA ASP A 62 -5.68 -1.21 -15.48
C ASP A 62 -5.81 -2.41 -16.42
N GLY A 63 -5.21 -3.56 -16.05
CA GLY A 63 -5.25 -4.79 -16.85
C GLY A 63 -6.66 -5.35 -17.04
N VAL A 64 -7.59 -5.08 -16.12
CA VAL A 64 -9.01 -5.49 -16.25
C VAL A 64 -9.92 -4.41 -16.84
N GLY A 65 -9.35 -3.28 -17.29
CA GLY A 65 -10.11 -2.16 -17.86
C GLY A 65 -11.03 -1.49 -16.83
N ALA A 66 -10.60 -1.48 -15.57
CA ALA A 66 -11.22 -0.73 -14.47
C ALA A 66 -10.34 0.47 -14.10
N SER A 67 -9.75 1.12 -15.12
CA SER A 67 -8.89 2.27 -14.95
C SER A 67 -9.62 3.36 -14.17
N LEU A 68 -8.93 3.96 -13.20
CA LEU A 68 -9.42 5.17 -12.54
C LEU A 68 -9.66 6.23 -13.65
N PRO A 69 -10.81 6.93 -13.66
CA PRO A 69 -11.01 8.02 -14.59
C PRO A 69 -9.95 9.09 -14.30
N TRP A 70 -8.92 9.13 -15.14
CA TRP A 70 -7.90 10.16 -15.13
C TRP A 70 -8.51 11.49 -15.60
N TRP A 71 -8.85 12.35 -14.65
CA TRP A 71 -8.78 13.80 -14.81
C TRP A 71 -7.44 14.29 -14.28
#